data_AF-A0A5E4LRZ6-F1
#
_entry.id   AF-A0A5E4LRZ6-F1
#
_cell.length_a   1.000
_cell.length_b   1.000
_cell.length_c   1.000
_cell.angle_alpha   90.00
_cell.angle_beta   90.00
_cell.angle_gamma   90.00
#
_symmetry.space_group_name_H-M   'P 1'
#
loop_
_entity.id
_entity.type
_entity.pdbx_description
1 polymer ?
#
loop_
_entity_poly.entity_id
_entity_poly.type
_entity_poly.pdbx_seq_one_letter_code
_entity_poly.pdbx_strand_id
1 'polypeptide(L)'
;MNQTKDAINRSWKSTMKVLLGAEVGDIDDYADWLSEGLVPLKNKQSAFSGKEVYCAVSDYADNAKFLSLDEVDYGKKQEPLNINQVKDIDSILDALEERLYYCGNVVLANSKHVEKSSDVQNSFYVYNSNFIYDSEYMAYCSYCRGSKYLFGVVSDAFTTSTVRAFETHKQSRCLEAWKCYDSSDCYFSSCVQGSQDVLFSFNLKNKRNVIGNIQLSKDKYLSLKAKLLEELRGEFEKKKKLPSLMEFASKSCKALEVPKGFSPSGDRDQKNKEPIELGFQKTTSLLFGKQLEKIDDYKEWLLRHVPHISEEKSLASGKTVYLGETSPFHLYSRDRLVTQWENWELGENMQLDVEDIDSISSLSKSIGKIAYFNPEGQLGETKNLIVVPLCNTSVNCYYCPIASFNDNVAFSYWPRNSKYMYGCGLSFTSSFCLHTYYSVNLSRAFEVDASNNCSDVYFAHNCENVRDSMFCFNAKNLRYAIGNGALAPDKYKSIRAAVLNQILDELEKNKELGLDIFTLGGGRKRLWRTKLMM
;
A
#
# COMPACT_ATOMS: atom_id res chain seq x y z
N MET A 1 11.54 -27.69 -15.21
CA MET A 1 11.84 -26.40 -15.86
C MET A 1 10.77 -25.41 -15.41
N ASN A 2 11.16 -24.20 -15.03
CA ASN A 2 10.33 -23.25 -14.27
C ASN A 2 9.53 -22.34 -15.22
N GLN A 3 8.28 -22.72 -15.49
CA GLN A 3 7.47 -22.05 -16.51
C GLN A 3 7.22 -20.56 -16.22
N THR A 4 7.12 -20.18 -14.94
CA THR A 4 6.85 -18.80 -14.53
C THR A 4 8.07 -17.92 -14.66
N LYS A 5 9.22 -18.36 -14.16
CA LYS A 5 10.50 -17.68 -14.35
C LYS A 5 10.86 -17.56 -15.82
N ASP A 6 10.66 -18.61 -16.62
CA ASP A 6 10.92 -18.59 -18.05
C ASP A 6 10.02 -17.57 -18.78
N ALA A 7 8.76 -17.44 -18.37
CA ALA A 7 7.83 -16.44 -18.91
C ALA A 7 8.26 -15.03 -18.54
N ILE A 8 8.50 -14.78 -17.25
CA ILE A 8 8.97 -13.49 -16.73
C ILE A 8 10.28 -13.07 -17.39
N ASN A 9 11.25 -13.96 -17.56
CA ASN A 9 12.54 -13.61 -18.15
C ASN A 9 12.43 -13.23 -19.64
N ARG A 10 11.53 -13.87 -20.41
CA ARG A 10 11.20 -13.42 -21.78
C ARG A 10 10.59 -12.01 -21.78
N SER A 11 9.67 -11.76 -20.86
CA SER A 11 8.97 -10.48 -20.69
C SER A 11 9.87 -9.35 -20.20
N TRP A 12 10.82 -9.67 -19.33
CA TRP A 12 11.93 -8.84 -18.89
C TRP A 12 12.80 -8.41 -20.08
N LYS A 13 13.35 -9.36 -20.83
CA LYS A 13 14.20 -9.06 -22.01
C LYS A 13 13.46 -8.24 -23.05
N SER A 14 12.21 -8.59 -23.34
CA SER A 14 11.34 -7.80 -24.22
C SER A 14 11.09 -6.37 -23.70
N THR A 15 10.89 -6.20 -22.39
CA THR A 15 10.69 -4.88 -21.76
C THR A 15 11.96 -4.04 -21.80
N MET A 16 13.12 -4.60 -21.44
CA MET A 16 14.40 -3.91 -21.45
C MET A 16 14.82 -3.52 -22.88
N LYS A 17 14.52 -4.35 -23.88
CA LYS A 17 14.69 -4.00 -25.30
C LYS A 17 13.90 -2.78 -25.74
N VAL A 18 12.74 -2.51 -25.14
CA VAL A 18 11.95 -1.30 -25.44
C VAL A 18 12.42 -0.10 -24.61
N LEU A 19 12.85 -0.30 -23.36
CA LEU A 19 13.30 0.78 -22.47
C LEU A 19 14.72 1.28 -22.78
N LEU A 20 15.63 0.37 -23.14
CA LEU A 20 17.06 0.63 -23.34
C LEU A 20 17.57 0.32 -24.75
N GLY A 21 16.70 -0.14 -25.67
CA GLY A 21 17.05 -0.45 -27.06
C GLY A 21 17.64 -1.85 -27.30
N ALA A 22 18.08 -2.57 -26.27
CA ALA A 22 18.53 -3.96 -26.38
C ALA A 22 18.13 -4.84 -25.18
N GLU A 23 18.21 -6.15 -25.36
CA GLU A 23 18.01 -7.13 -24.29
C GLU A 23 19.21 -7.09 -23.34
N VAL A 24 18.97 -7.36 -22.05
CA VAL A 24 20.00 -7.42 -21.01
C VAL A 24 20.07 -8.83 -20.40
N GLY A 25 20.87 -9.01 -19.34
CA GLY A 25 21.00 -10.27 -18.61
C GLY A 25 19.67 -10.81 -18.05
N ASP A 26 19.71 -11.99 -17.45
CA ASP A 26 18.50 -12.60 -16.87
C ASP A 26 18.00 -11.79 -15.67
N ILE A 27 16.68 -11.76 -15.45
CA ILE A 27 16.05 -10.89 -14.43
C ILE A 27 16.62 -11.08 -13.01
N ASP A 28 17.03 -12.31 -12.67
CA ASP A 28 17.63 -12.64 -11.37
C ASP A 28 18.97 -11.95 -11.12
N ASP A 29 19.74 -11.60 -12.18
CA ASP A 29 20.98 -10.83 -12.04
C ASP A 29 20.73 -9.47 -11.37
N TYR A 30 19.49 -8.98 -11.43
CA TYR A 30 19.05 -7.67 -10.99
C TYR A 30 18.19 -7.73 -9.72
N ALA A 31 17.97 -8.92 -9.13
CA ALA A 31 17.01 -9.15 -8.04
C ALA A 31 17.13 -8.17 -6.87
N ASP A 32 18.35 -7.87 -6.42
CA ASP A 32 18.61 -6.93 -5.31
C ASP A 32 18.16 -5.50 -5.69
N TRP A 33 18.55 -5.02 -6.87
CA TRP A 33 18.13 -3.71 -7.39
C TRP A 33 16.64 -3.66 -7.73
N LEU A 34 16.02 -4.81 -7.98
CA LEU A 34 14.58 -4.95 -8.18
C LEU A 34 13.78 -5.07 -6.86
N SER A 35 14.45 -5.23 -5.72
CA SER A 35 13.84 -5.39 -4.40
C SER A 35 14.14 -4.25 -3.40
N GLU A 36 15.13 -3.40 -3.67
CA GLU A 36 15.49 -2.24 -2.84
C GLU A 36 14.27 -1.34 -2.56
N GLY A 37 13.97 -1.04 -1.29
CA GLY A 37 12.82 -0.20 -0.91
C GLY A 37 11.45 -0.91 -0.87
N LEU A 38 11.37 -2.22 -1.08
CA LEU A 38 10.14 -3.01 -0.93
C LEU A 38 9.98 -3.60 0.47
N VAL A 39 8.73 -3.89 0.84
CA VAL A 39 8.44 -4.72 2.01
C VAL A 39 8.79 -6.17 1.67
N PRO A 40 9.78 -6.79 2.34
CA PRO A 40 10.19 -8.16 2.04
C PRO A 40 9.13 -9.17 2.49
N LEU A 41 8.98 -10.25 1.73
CA LEU A 41 8.19 -11.41 2.16
C LEU A 41 8.83 -12.04 3.40
N LYS A 42 8.06 -12.17 4.49
CA LYS A 42 8.49 -12.93 5.67
C LYS A 42 8.40 -14.43 5.38
N ASN A 43 9.48 -15.18 5.63
CA ASN A 43 9.48 -16.64 5.62
C ASN A 43 9.19 -17.15 7.05
N LYS A 44 8.14 -17.95 7.20
CA LYS A 44 7.74 -18.68 8.41
C LYS A 44 7.73 -20.18 8.07
N GLN A 45 7.62 -21.03 9.09
CA GLN A 45 7.57 -22.49 8.91
C GLN A 45 6.20 -23.02 9.29
N SER A 46 5.66 -23.97 8.53
CA SER A 46 4.39 -24.61 8.82
C SER A 46 4.49 -25.41 10.12
N ALA A 47 3.62 -25.09 11.07
CA ALA A 47 3.51 -25.78 12.36
C ALA A 47 3.02 -27.23 12.22
N PHE A 48 2.48 -27.61 11.05
CA PHE A 48 2.03 -28.97 10.76
C PHE A 48 3.10 -29.82 10.05
N SER A 49 3.80 -29.25 9.06
CA SER A 49 4.65 -30.01 8.13
C SER A 49 6.12 -29.60 8.08
N GLY A 50 6.49 -28.45 8.65
CA GLY A 50 7.81 -27.86 8.46
C GLY A 50 8.10 -27.36 7.03
N LYS A 51 7.07 -27.17 6.17
CA LYS A 51 7.21 -26.47 4.89
C LYS A 51 7.43 -24.96 5.09
N GLU A 52 8.03 -24.31 4.10
CA GLU A 52 8.07 -22.85 4.03
C GLU A 52 6.68 -22.22 3.81
N VAL A 53 6.41 -21.17 4.56
CA VAL A 53 5.18 -20.36 4.51
C VAL A 53 5.60 -18.90 4.30
N TYR A 54 5.23 -18.32 3.16
CA TYR A 54 5.53 -16.93 2.84
C TYR A 54 4.36 -16.05 3.28
N CYS A 55 4.67 -14.95 3.97
CA CYS A 55 3.72 -13.98 4.49
C CYS A 55 4.12 -12.55 4.08
N ALA A 56 3.18 -11.83 3.47
CA ALA A 56 3.29 -10.42 3.11
C ALA A 56 2.86 -9.50 4.26
N VAL A 57 1.92 -9.98 5.09
CA VAL A 57 1.45 -9.27 6.28
C VAL A 57 2.53 -9.32 7.35
N SER A 58 2.97 -8.15 7.81
CA SER A 58 3.97 -8.00 8.86
C SER A 58 3.44 -8.28 10.26
N ASP A 59 2.13 -8.12 10.46
CA ASP A 59 1.58 -7.80 11.78
C ASP A 59 1.13 -9.04 12.57
N TYR A 60 1.04 -10.21 11.92
CA TYR A 60 0.80 -11.49 12.58
C TYR A 60 1.77 -11.72 13.74
N ALA A 61 1.23 -12.02 14.93
CA ALA A 61 2.01 -12.23 16.14
C ALA A 61 3.16 -13.23 15.94
N ASP A 62 4.37 -12.86 16.36
CA ASP A 62 5.58 -13.61 16.04
C ASP A 62 5.61 -15.04 16.61
N ASN A 63 4.87 -15.28 17.69
CA ASN A 63 4.73 -16.59 18.34
C ASN A 63 3.48 -17.36 17.90
N ALA A 64 2.78 -16.94 16.84
CA ALA A 64 1.63 -17.65 16.32
C ALA A 64 2.00 -18.92 15.54
N LYS A 65 1.02 -19.82 15.41
CA LYS A 65 1.13 -21.01 14.55
C LYS A 65 0.84 -20.61 13.09
N PHE A 66 1.65 -21.09 12.15
CA PHE A 66 1.50 -20.82 10.71
C PHE A 66 1.24 -22.11 9.92
N LEU A 67 0.54 -22.01 8.79
CA LEU A 67 0.34 -23.09 7.81
C LEU A 67 0.49 -22.54 6.39
N SER A 68 0.78 -23.41 5.42
CA SER A 68 0.54 -23.08 4.02
C SER A 68 -0.94 -23.29 3.68
N LEU A 69 -1.54 -22.47 2.81
CA LEU A 69 -2.98 -22.54 2.54
C LEU A 69 -3.44 -23.89 1.93
N ASP A 70 -2.55 -24.61 1.23
CA ASP A 70 -2.80 -25.98 0.72
C ASP A 70 -2.89 -27.05 1.81
N GLU A 71 -2.53 -26.71 3.06
CA GLU A 71 -2.52 -27.63 4.20
C GLU A 71 -3.80 -27.53 5.05
N VAL A 72 -4.70 -26.61 4.72
CA VAL A 72 -5.98 -26.43 5.42
C VAL A 72 -6.99 -27.48 4.94
N ASP A 73 -7.33 -28.43 5.82
CA ASP A 73 -8.40 -29.40 5.58
C ASP A 73 -9.78 -28.78 5.80
N TYR A 74 -10.34 -28.19 4.75
CA TYR A 74 -11.71 -27.66 4.71
C TYR A 74 -12.81 -28.74 4.79
N GLY A 75 -12.47 -30.03 4.70
CA GLY A 75 -13.42 -31.13 4.85
C GLY A 75 -13.69 -31.50 6.31
N LYS A 76 -12.75 -31.19 7.21
CA LYS A 76 -12.82 -31.50 8.64
C LYS A 76 -13.78 -30.55 9.38
N LYS A 77 -14.96 -31.05 9.70
CA LYS A 77 -15.94 -30.35 10.56
C LYS A 77 -15.40 -30.19 11.98
N GLN A 78 -15.57 -28.99 12.55
CA GLN A 78 -15.21 -28.66 13.92
C GLN A 78 -16.45 -28.65 14.80
N GLU A 79 -16.35 -29.22 16.01
CA GLU A 79 -17.46 -29.22 16.96
C GLU A 79 -17.74 -27.83 17.53
N PRO A 80 -19.02 -27.43 17.70
CA PRO A 80 -19.39 -26.15 18.31
C PRO A 80 -19.03 -26.08 19.79
N LEU A 81 -18.69 -24.87 20.28
CA LEU A 81 -18.35 -24.64 21.68
C LEU A 81 -19.51 -25.00 22.63
N ASN A 82 -19.21 -25.69 23.73
CA ASN A 82 -20.19 -26.03 24.77
C ASN A 82 -20.42 -24.85 25.74
N ILE A 83 -21.45 -24.91 26.59
CA ILE A 83 -21.83 -23.77 27.47
C ILE A 83 -20.72 -23.34 28.44
N ASN A 84 -19.85 -24.25 28.88
CA ASN A 84 -18.76 -23.93 29.81
C ASN A 84 -17.58 -23.22 29.12
N GLN A 85 -17.49 -23.30 27.79
CA GLN A 85 -16.46 -22.65 26.96
C GLN A 85 -16.85 -21.23 26.53
N VAL A 86 -18.06 -20.78 26.89
CA VAL A 86 -18.64 -19.53 26.38
C VAL A 86 -19.18 -18.67 27.52
N LYS A 87 -18.25 -18.24 28.39
CA LYS A 87 -18.53 -17.37 29.54
C LYS A 87 -18.19 -15.91 29.25
N ASP A 88 -17.04 -15.71 28.62
CA ASP A 88 -16.41 -14.43 28.28
C ASP A 88 -15.51 -14.65 27.04
N ILE A 89 -14.99 -13.55 26.47
CA ILE A 89 -14.06 -13.61 25.34
C ILE A 89 -12.84 -14.48 25.68
N ASP A 90 -12.32 -14.36 26.91
CA ASP A 90 -11.15 -15.10 27.39
C ASP A 90 -11.38 -16.62 27.28
N SER A 91 -12.52 -17.14 27.77
CA SER A 91 -12.88 -18.57 27.74
C SER A 91 -13.08 -19.10 26.31
N ILE A 92 -13.56 -18.25 25.40
CA ILE A 92 -13.71 -18.60 23.98
C ILE A 92 -12.33 -18.79 23.34
N LEU A 93 -11.37 -17.90 23.61
CA LEU A 93 -10.02 -18.00 23.07
C LEU A 93 -9.28 -19.27 23.55
N ASP A 94 -9.36 -19.61 24.85
CA ASP A 94 -8.81 -20.86 25.38
C ASP A 94 -9.37 -22.10 24.66
N ALA A 95 -10.66 -22.09 24.34
CA ALA A 95 -11.31 -23.20 23.64
C ALA A 95 -10.98 -23.27 22.14
N LEU A 96 -10.33 -22.24 21.58
CA LEU A 96 -9.98 -22.14 20.17
C LEU A 96 -8.46 -22.21 19.90
N GLU A 97 -7.60 -22.15 20.93
CA GLU A 97 -6.13 -22.10 20.80
C GLU A 97 -5.52 -23.17 19.85
N GLU A 98 -6.01 -24.41 19.91
CA GLU A 98 -5.55 -25.50 19.03
C GLU A 98 -6.13 -25.48 17.61
N ARG A 99 -6.92 -24.45 17.29
CA ARG A 99 -7.51 -24.23 15.97
C ARG A 99 -6.97 -22.97 15.26
N LEU A 100 -6.31 -22.07 15.99
CA LEU A 100 -5.83 -20.79 15.46
C LEU A 100 -4.47 -20.95 14.74
N TYR A 101 -4.49 -20.88 13.41
CA TYR A 101 -3.32 -20.87 12.54
C TYR A 101 -3.46 -19.76 11.50
N TYR A 102 -2.43 -18.94 11.29
CA TYR A 102 -2.40 -18.04 10.13
C TYR A 102 -1.93 -18.78 8.89
N CYS A 103 -2.50 -18.46 7.72
CA CYS A 103 -2.04 -18.99 6.44
C CYS A 103 -1.15 -18.00 5.70
N GLY A 104 -0.05 -18.49 5.17
CA GLY A 104 0.68 -17.85 4.07
C GLY A 104 0.40 -18.57 2.74
N ASN A 105 1.21 -18.26 1.73
CA ASN A 105 1.13 -18.90 0.40
C ASN A 105 -0.21 -18.67 -0.35
N VAL A 106 -0.96 -17.61 0.01
CA VAL A 106 -2.34 -17.36 -0.47
C VAL A 106 -2.38 -17.02 -1.97
N VAL A 107 -3.30 -17.69 -2.69
CA VAL A 107 -3.70 -17.51 -4.11
C VAL A 107 -5.10 -18.12 -4.25
N LEU A 108 -6.14 -17.38 -4.68
CA LEU A 108 -7.54 -17.83 -4.54
C LEU A 108 -8.50 -17.61 -5.74
N ALA A 109 -8.09 -17.38 -6.98
CA ALA A 109 -7.28 -18.28 -7.83
C ALA A 109 -7.06 -17.57 -9.20
N ASN A 110 -6.69 -18.18 -10.33
CA ASN A 110 -6.21 -19.53 -10.64
C ASN A 110 -4.91 -19.38 -11.45
N SER A 111 -3.89 -18.93 -10.73
CA SER A 111 -3.00 -17.88 -11.20
C SER A 111 -1.75 -18.41 -11.90
N LYS A 112 -1.92 -19.12 -13.03
CA LYS A 112 -0.87 -19.93 -13.68
C LYS A 112 0.47 -19.19 -13.88
N HIS A 113 1.58 -19.58 -13.27
CA HIS A 113 1.77 -20.58 -12.21
C HIS A 113 2.75 -20.01 -11.14
N VAL A 114 2.23 -19.10 -10.29
CA VAL A 114 2.96 -18.33 -9.24
C VAL A 114 4.08 -19.08 -8.52
N GLU A 115 5.23 -18.45 -8.29
CA GLU A 115 6.35 -19.06 -7.55
C GLU A 115 6.77 -18.27 -6.30
N LYS A 116 5.86 -18.35 -5.31
CA LYS A 116 5.95 -18.04 -3.86
C LYS A 116 5.54 -16.62 -3.43
N SER A 117 4.29 -16.48 -2.97
CA SER A 117 3.57 -15.21 -2.71
C SER A 117 2.63 -15.30 -1.49
N SER A 118 1.97 -14.20 -1.07
CA SER A 118 0.80 -14.29 -0.17
C SER A 118 -0.22 -13.13 -0.22
N ASP A 119 -0.50 -12.55 -1.38
CA ASP A 119 -1.79 -12.87 -2.04
C ASP A 119 -1.71 -12.43 -3.51
N VAL A 120 -2.26 -13.25 -4.40
CA VAL A 120 -2.21 -13.09 -5.86
C VAL A 120 -3.51 -13.59 -6.49
N GLN A 121 -4.44 -12.70 -6.83
CA GLN A 121 -5.73 -13.07 -7.43
C GLN A 121 -5.81 -12.74 -8.92
N ASN A 122 -6.43 -13.61 -9.71
CA ASN A 122 -6.63 -13.51 -11.17
C ASN A 122 -5.39 -13.18 -12.01
N SER A 123 -4.19 -13.47 -11.51
CA SER A 123 -2.94 -12.99 -12.11
C SER A 123 -2.14 -14.12 -12.78
N PHE A 124 -1.24 -13.78 -13.70
CA PHE A 124 -0.45 -14.74 -14.48
C PHE A 124 1.03 -14.46 -14.35
N TYR A 125 1.85 -15.50 -14.19
CA TYR A 125 3.32 -15.41 -14.07
C TYR A 125 3.80 -14.38 -13.02
N VAL A 126 3.66 -14.73 -11.74
CA VAL A 126 4.05 -13.87 -10.61
C VAL A 126 5.19 -14.53 -9.81
N TYR A 127 6.23 -13.77 -9.51
CA TYR A 127 7.47 -14.24 -8.86
C TYR A 127 7.90 -13.28 -7.74
N ASN A 128 8.28 -13.79 -6.56
CA ASN A 128 8.78 -12.98 -5.43
C ASN A 128 8.00 -11.67 -5.19
N SER A 129 6.66 -11.76 -5.15
CA SER A 129 5.78 -10.58 -5.11
C SER A 129 4.61 -10.76 -4.13
N ASN A 130 4.11 -9.65 -3.58
CA ASN A 130 2.98 -9.56 -2.66
C ASN A 130 1.86 -8.60 -3.12
N PHE A 131 0.64 -8.85 -2.65
CA PHE A 131 -0.56 -8.03 -2.90
C PHE A 131 -0.80 -7.73 -4.39
N ILE A 132 -0.91 -8.76 -5.22
CA ILE A 132 -1.04 -8.65 -6.68
C ILE A 132 -2.46 -9.03 -7.13
N TYR A 133 -3.13 -8.15 -7.87
CA TYR A 133 -4.51 -8.36 -8.31
C TYR A 133 -4.65 -8.15 -9.82
N ASP A 134 -5.38 -9.04 -10.51
CA ASP A 134 -5.78 -8.90 -11.91
C ASP A 134 -4.61 -8.58 -12.88
N SER A 135 -3.40 -9.12 -12.66
CA SER A 135 -2.15 -8.67 -13.29
C SER A 135 -1.37 -9.76 -14.05
N GLU A 136 -0.47 -9.40 -14.95
CA GLU A 136 0.35 -10.35 -15.72
C GLU A 136 1.84 -10.01 -15.69
N TYR A 137 2.68 -11.04 -15.54
CA TYR A 137 4.14 -11.03 -15.62
C TYR A 137 4.78 -10.04 -14.65
N MET A 138 4.80 -10.42 -13.37
CA MET A 138 5.28 -9.60 -12.24
C MET A 138 6.44 -10.28 -11.53
N ALA A 139 7.44 -9.49 -11.13
CA ALA A 139 8.56 -9.96 -10.32
C ALA A 139 9.06 -8.85 -9.41
N TYR A 140 9.34 -9.20 -8.15
CA TYR A 140 9.78 -8.24 -7.12
C TYR A 140 8.78 -7.09 -6.96
N CYS A 141 7.51 -7.43 -6.75
CA CYS A 141 6.41 -6.46 -6.74
C CYS A 141 5.60 -6.44 -5.44
N SER A 142 5.07 -5.26 -5.10
CA SER A 142 4.12 -5.02 -4.00
C SER A 142 2.89 -4.28 -4.51
N TYR A 143 1.71 -4.47 -3.91
CA TYR A 143 0.46 -3.69 -4.12
C TYR A 143 0.05 -3.38 -5.59
N CYS A 144 0.22 -4.32 -6.53
CA CYS A 144 -0.15 -4.09 -7.94
C CYS A 144 -1.62 -4.41 -8.22
N ARG A 145 -2.28 -3.61 -9.07
CA ARG A 145 -3.59 -3.98 -9.64
C ARG A 145 -3.74 -3.73 -11.14
N GLY A 146 -4.17 -4.76 -11.88
CA GLY A 146 -4.64 -4.63 -13.26
C GLY A 146 -3.53 -4.53 -14.32
N SER A 147 -2.29 -4.89 -13.98
CA SER A 147 -1.10 -4.39 -14.67
C SER A 147 -0.35 -5.45 -15.45
N LYS A 148 0.42 -5.03 -16.47
CA LYS A 148 1.19 -5.93 -17.35
C LYS A 148 2.65 -5.48 -17.39
N TYR A 149 3.58 -6.34 -16.97
CA TYR A 149 5.03 -6.08 -16.89
C TYR A 149 5.43 -4.93 -15.94
N LEU A 150 5.60 -5.24 -14.65
CA LEU A 150 6.29 -4.38 -13.68
C LEU A 150 7.40 -5.19 -12.99
N PHE A 151 8.61 -4.64 -12.93
CA PHE A 151 9.73 -5.20 -12.17
C PHE A 151 10.60 -4.05 -11.61
N GLY A 152 10.44 -3.48 -10.41
CA GLY A 152 9.53 -3.78 -9.31
C GLY A 152 9.23 -2.54 -8.44
N VAL A 153 8.35 -1.65 -8.94
CA VAL A 153 7.08 -1.13 -8.34
C VAL A 153 7.02 -0.86 -6.80
N VAL A 154 6.28 0.09 -6.18
CA VAL A 154 4.87 0.55 -6.37
C VAL A 154 4.62 1.88 -5.61
N SER A 155 3.52 2.64 -5.76
CA SER A 155 2.15 2.24 -6.16
C SER A 155 1.83 2.32 -7.66
N ASP A 156 0.83 1.55 -8.09
CA ASP A 156 0.38 1.43 -9.48
C ASP A 156 -1.08 0.96 -9.57
N ALA A 157 -1.80 1.46 -10.59
CA ALA A 157 -2.76 0.61 -11.26
C ALA A 157 -2.84 0.98 -12.74
N PHE A 158 -2.40 0.01 -13.56
CA PHE A 158 -2.55 -0.24 -14.99
C PHE A 158 -1.43 0.32 -15.90
N THR A 159 -0.57 -0.58 -16.38
CA THR A 159 0.68 -0.28 -17.11
C THR A 159 1.05 -1.30 -18.21
N THR A 160 1.93 -0.91 -19.16
CA THR A 160 2.76 -1.82 -19.98
C THR A 160 3.98 -1.07 -20.58
N SER A 161 5.22 -1.12 -20.07
CA SER A 161 5.83 -1.84 -18.94
C SER A 161 6.54 -0.83 -18.02
N THR A 162 6.99 -1.24 -16.82
CA THR A 162 7.88 -0.43 -15.97
C THR A 162 8.96 -1.25 -15.28
N VAL A 163 10.17 -0.70 -15.22
CA VAL A 163 11.32 -1.17 -14.44
C VAL A 163 12.08 0.08 -14.04
N ARG A 164 11.87 0.79 -12.93
CA ARG A 164 11.25 0.47 -11.64
C ARG A 164 10.50 1.71 -11.11
N ALA A 165 9.53 1.57 -10.20
CA ALA A 165 8.61 2.67 -9.86
C ALA A 165 8.28 2.76 -8.37
N PHE A 166 7.90 3.96 -7.89
CA PHE A 166 7.48 4.18 -6.49
C PHE A 166 6.26 5.12 -6.24
N GLU A 167 5.66 5.69 -7.28
CA GLU A 167 4.20 5.90 -7.39
C GLU A 167 3.82 6.34 -8.81
N THR A 168 2.89 5.64 -9.46
CA THR A 168 2.52 5.86 -10.86
C THR A 168 1.07 5.48 -11.17
N HIS A 169 0.40 6.18 -12.09
CA HIS A 169 -0.97 5.86 -12.55
C HIS A 169 -1.30 6.75 -13.78
N LYS A 170 -1.43 6.31 -15.05
CA LYS A 170 -1.20 5.03 -15.72
C LYS A 170 -0.11 5.18 -16.80
N GLN A 171 0.84 4.26 -16.91
CA GLN A 171 2.07 4.46 -17.67
C GLN A 171 2.40 3.36 -18.70
N SER A 172 2.91 3.77 -19.86
CA SER A 172 3.46 2.88 -20.88
C SER A 172 4.94 3.22 -21.12
N ARG A 173 5.83 2.34 -20.63
CA ARG A 173 7.31 2.44 -20.60
C ARG A 173 7.83 3.46 -19.57
N CYS A 174 8.52 2.95 -18.55
CA CYS A 174 9.20 3.73 -17.51
C CYS A 174 10.43 3.00 -16.92
N LEU A 175 11.51 3.75 -16.68
CA LEU A 175 12.78 3.34 -16.04
C LEU A 175 13.56 4.59 -15.60
N GLU A 176 13.59 5.03 -14.34
CA GLU A 176 12.82 4.72 -13.13
C GLU A 176 11.92 5.95 -12.78
N ALA A 177 10.72 5.82 -12.19
CA ALA A 177 9.89 7.01 -11.85
C ALA A 177 9.02 6.88 -10.60
N TRP A 178 8.90 7.98 -9.85
CA TRP A 178 8.48 7.94 -8.44
C TRP A 178 7.23 8.75 -8.06
N LYS A 179 6.77 9.63 -8.94
CA LYS A 179 5.45 10.26 -8.78
C LYS A 179 4.94 10.81 -10.11
N CYS A 180 4.51 9.91 -10.99
CA CYS A 180 4.13 10.28 -12.35
C CYS A 180 2.66 9.91 -12.63
N TYR A 181 1.87 10.92 -12.99
CA TYR A 181 0.44 10.78 -13.22
C TYR A 181 0.10 11.09 -14.68
N ASP A 182 -0.67 10.21 -15.32
CA ASP A 182 -1.11 10.33 -16.72
C ASP A 182 0.03 10.68 -17.71
N SER A 183 1.20 10.07 -17.54
CA SER A 183 2.43 10.40 -18.26
C SER A 183 3.10 9.18 -18.90
N SER A 184 3.84 9.38 -20.00
CA SER A 184 4.49 8.30 -20.78
C SER A 184 5.97 8.60 -21.07
N ASP A 185 6.76 7.55 -21.34
CA ASP A 185 8.20 7.66 -21.61
C ASP A 185 8.94 8.46 -20.51
N CYS A 186 8.64 8.13 -19.25
CA CYS A 186 9.22 8.78 -18.07
C CYS A 186 10.44 8.02 -17.57
N TYR A 187 11.62 8.64 -17.70
CA TYR A 187 12.89 8.09 -17.22
C TYR A 187 13.47 9.01 -16.15
N PHE A 188 13.82 8.46 -14.99
CA PHE A 188 14.43 9.17 -13.86
C PHE A 188 13.74 10.51 -13.55
N SER A 189 12.41 10.49 -13.44
CA SER A 189 11.59 11.70 -13.33
C SER A 189 10.61 11.63 -12.15
N SER A 190 10.29 12.78 -11.56
CA SER A 190 9.45 12.88 -10.34
C SER A 190 8.44 14.02 -10.44
N CYS A 191 7.26 13.81 -9.84
CA CYS A 191 6.17 14.79 -9.75
C CYS A 191 5.72 15.35 -11.11
N VAL A 192 5.75 14.51 -12.15
CA VAL A 192 5.37 14.87 -13.52
C VAL A 192 3.92 14.46 -13.80
N GLN A 193 3.12 15.37 -14.36
CA GLN A 193 1.71 15.13 -14.68
C GLN A 193 1.38 15.44 -16.15
N GLY A 194 0.60 14.58 -16.80
CA GLY A 194 0.09 14.78 -18.17
C GLY A 194 1.14 14.92 -19.26
N SER A 195 2.38 14.48 -19.02
CA SER A 195 3.55 14.77 -19.88
C SER A 195 4.04 13.53 -20.64
N GLN A 196 4.73 13.73 -21.74
CA GLN A 196 5.17 12.64 -22.64
C GLN A 196 6.61 12.87 -23.06
N ASP A 197 7.40 11.80 -23.19
CA ASP A 197 8.79 11.90 -23.64
C ASP A 197 9.63 12.80 -22.69
N VAL A 198 9.89 12.27 -21.49
CA VAL A 198 10.43 13.02 -20.35
C VAL A 198 11.58 12.24 -19.70
N LEU A 199 12.80 12.79 -19.76
CA LEU A 199 14.00 12.24 -19.13
C LEU A 199 14.48 13.21 -18.04
N PHE A 200 14.92 12.70 -16.87
CA PHE A 200 15.57 13.49 -15.82
C PHE A 200 14.88 14.83 -15.55
N SER A 201 13.56 14.81 -15.28
CA SER A 201 12.76 16.04 -15.14
C SER A 201 11.84 15.97 -13.93
N PHE A 202 11.54 17.15 -13.39
CA PHE A 202 10.95 17.33 -12.07
C PHE A 202 9.81 18.34 -12.12
N ASN A 203 8.67 17.96 -11.54
CA ASN A 203 7.61 18.87 -11.12
C ASN A 203 6.79 19.51 -12.26
N LEU A 204 6.82 18.90 -13.45
CA LEU A 204 6.26 19.45 -14.69
C LEU A 204 4.80 19.07 -14.95
N LYS A 205 4.08 19.94 -15.68
CA LYS A 205 2.74 19.65 -16.21
C LYS A 205 2.62 19.80 -17.72
N ASN A 206 1.97 18.83 -18.36
CA ASN A 206 1.55 18.87 -19.76
C ASN A 206 2.68 19.19 -20.77
N LYS A 207 3.92 18.79 -20.48
CA LYS A 207 5.09 19.05 -21.33
C LYS A 207 5.38 17.88 -22.28
N ARG A 208 6.18 18.13 -23.33
CA ARG A 208 6.64 17.11 -24.28
C ARG A 208 8.06 17.33 -24.76
N ASN A 209 8.82 16.25 -24.98
CA ASN A 209 10.21 16.26 -25.44
C ASN A 209 11.13 17.02 -24.47
N VAL A 210 11.17 16.59 -23.21
CA VAL A 210 11.84 17.31 -22.12
C VAL A 210 13.02 16.51 -21.56
N ILE A 211 14.15 17.18 -21.34
CA ILE A 211 15.30 16.65 -20.61
C ILE A 211 15.80 17.72 -19.64
N GLY A 212 15.94 17.43 -18.34
CA GLY A 212 16.41 18.42 -17.37
C GLY A 212 15.50 19.62 -17.19
N ASN A 213 14.18 19.43 -17.32
CA ASN A 213 13.16 20.47 -17.46
C ASN A 213 13.27 21.38 -18.72
N ILE A 214 14.27 21.18 -19.59
CA ILE A 214 14.40 21.91 -20.85
C ILE A 214 13.49 21.29 -21.90
N GLN A 215 12.55 22.05 -22.46
CA GLN A 215 11.77 21.62 -23.62
C GLN A 215 12.58 21.77 -24.91
N LEU A 216 12.75 20.67 -25.64
CA LEU A 216 13.60 20.58 -26.83
C LEU A 216 12.79 20.45 -28.14
N SER A 217 13.44 20.72 -29.27
CA SER A 217 12.92 20.26 -30.56
C SER A 217 12.94 18.73 -30.61
N LYS A 218 11.97 18.14 -31.31
CA LYS A 218 11.78 16.68 -31.39
C LYS A 218 13.05 15.94 -31.80
N ASP A 219 13.75 16.42 -32.82
CA ASP A 219 14.94 15.74 -33.35
C ASP A 219 16.12 15.80 -32.38
N LYS A 220 16.32 16.94 -31.70
CA LYS A 220 17.33 17.10 -30.65
C LYS A 220 17.01 16.21 -29.44
N TYR A 221 15.75 16.16 -29.03
CA TYR A 221 15.29 15.27 -27.97
C TYR A 221 15.53 13.79 -28.32
N LEU A 222 15.15 13.33 -29.52
CA LEU A 222 15.34 11.94 -29.94
C LEU A 222 16.82 11.56 -30.01
N SER A 223 17.68 12.46 -30.50
CA SER A 223 19.13 12.25 -30.53
C SER A 223 19.73 12.12 -29.13
N LEU A 224 19.36 13.00 -28.19
CA LEU A 224 19.82 12.93 -26.80
C LEU A 224 19.24 11.72 -26.05
N LYS A 225 17.95 11.41 -26.22
CA LYS A 225 17.31 10.21 -25.67
C LYS A 225 18.08 8.95 -26.07
N ALA A 226 18.39 8.78 -27.35
CA ALA A 226 19.16 7.63 -27.83
C ALA A 226 20.55 7.52 -27.18
N LYS A 227 21.28 8.64 -27.07
CA LYS A 227 22.60 8.69 -26.41
C LYS A 227 22.52 8.32 -24.92
N LEU A 228 21.59 8.94 -24.18
CA LEU A 228 21.44 8.74 -22.73
C LEU A 228 20.97 7.31 -22.39
N LEU A 229 20.09 6.73 -23.20
CA LEU A 229 19.65 5.34 -23.00
C LEU A 229 20.78 4.33 -23.28
N GLU A 230 21.66 4.59 -24.24
CA GLU A 230 22.85 3.77 -24.49
C GLU A 230 23.85 3.84 -23.33
N GLU A 231 24.10 5.04 -22.76
CA GLU A 231 24.92 5.21 -21.56
C GLU A 231 24.34 4.45 -20.35
N LEU A 232 23.02 4.58 -20.11
CA LEU A 232 22.32 3.84 -19.06
C LEU A 232 22.40 2.33 -19.28
N ARG A 233 22.27 1.85 -20.52
CA ARG A 233 22.39 0.44 -20.86
C ARG A 233 23.77 -0.12 -20.52
N GLY A 234 24.83 0.56 -20.92
CA GLY A 234 26.21 0.16 -20.61
C GLY A 234 26.51 0.17 -19.11
N GLU A 235 25.96 1.13 -18.36
CA GLU A 235 26.02 1.13 -16.89
C GLU A 235 25.28 -0.09 -16.29
N PHE A 236 24.06 -0.36 -16.77
CA PHE A 236 23.17 -1.38 -16.23
C PHE A 236 23.66 -2.81 -16.47
N GLU A 237 24.13 -3.11 -17.68
CA GLU A 237 24.73 -4.40 -18.03
C GLU A 237 25.95 -4.71 -17.16
N LYS A 238 26.80 -3.69 -16.90
CA LYS A 238 28.04 -3.80 -16.13
C LYS A 238 27.81 -3.93 -14.62
N LYS A 239 26.91 -3.12 -14.06
CA LYS A 239 26.72 -2.98 -12.61
C LYS A 239 25.61 -3.88 -12.04
N LYS A 240 24.74 -4.40 -12.92
CA LYS A 240 23.48 -5.08 -12.57
C LYS A 240 22.52 -4.22 -11.72
N LYS A 241 22.71 -2.90 -11.77
CA LYS A 241 21.85 -1.88 -11.17
C LYS A 241 22.08 -0.52 -11.82
N LEU A 242 21.07 0.34 -11.79
CA LEU A 242 21.22 1.77 -12.07
C LEU A 242 21.22 2.57 -10.76
N PRO A 243 21.79 3.78 -10.72
CA PRO A 243 21.61 4.65 -9.58
C PRO A 243 20.14 5.02 -9.41
N SER A 244 19.65 5.11 -8.17
CA SER A 244 18.26 5.53 -7.92
C SER A 244 18.06 7.02 -8.21
N LEU A 245 16.82 7.45 -8.43
CA LEU A 245 16.51 8.87 -8.61
C LEU A 245 16.93 9.76 -7.40
N MET A 246 16.96 9.20 -6.17
CA MET A 246 17.53 9.87 -4.98
C MET A 246 19.05 9.93 -5.06
N GLU A 247 19.73 8.88 -5.50
CA GLU A 247 21.18 8.90 -5.73
C GLU A 247 21.58 9.88 -6.84
N PHE A 248 20.70 10.16 -7.80
CA PHE A 248 20.91 11.23 -8.78
C PHE A 248 20.75 12.62 -8.13
N ALA A 249 19.67 12.86 -7.39
CA ALA A 249 19.41 14.14 -6.73
C ALA A 249 20.43 14.51 -5.64
N SER A 250 20.93 13.52 -4.88
CA SER A 250 21.85 13.73 -3.75
C SER A 250 23.32 14.00 -4.17
N LYS A 251 23.72 13.63 -5.39
CA LYS A 251 25.08 13.87 -5.90
C LYS A 251 25.42 15.35 -6.15
N SER A 252 24.42 16.24 -6.09
CA SER A 252 24.49 17.57 -6.68
C SER A 252 24.12 18.68 -5.67
N CYS A 253 25.17 19.38 -5.24
CA CYS A 253 25.24 20.51 -4.29
C CYS A 253 24.77 20.26 -2.84
N LYS A 254 25.48 20.88 -1.88
CA LYS A 254 25.25 20.77 -0.43
C LYS A 254 24.22 21.73 0.16
N ALA A 255 23.72 22.66 -0.65
CA ALA A 255 22.67 23.61 -0.27
C ALA A 255 21.83 23.90 -1.51
N LEU A 256 20.51 23.82 -1.35
CA LEU A 256 19.56 24.34 -2.33
C LEU A 256 19.16 25.74 -1.92
N GLU A 257 19.15 26.66 -2.89
CA GLU A 257 18.51 27.96 -2.73
C GLU A 257 17.15 27.95 -3.44
N VAL A 258 16.10 28.17 -2.65
CA VAL A 258 14.75 28.42 -3.18
C VAL A 258 14.76 29.81 -3.84
N PRO A 259 14.15 29.98 -5.03
CA PRO A 259 14.14 31.26 -5.74
C PRO A 259 13.67 32.44 -4.87
N LYS A 260 14.40 33.56 -4.91
CA LYS A 260 14.05 34.76 -4.13
C LYS A 260 12.70 35.33 -4.57
N GLY A 261 11.83 35.61 -3.61
CA GLY A 261 10.48 36.14 -3.86
C GLY A 261 9.41 35.06 -4.07
N PHE A 262 9.78 33.78 -3.98
CA PHE A 262 8.84 32.66 -3.97
C PHE A 262 7.82 32.78 -2.83
N SER A 263 6.53 32.74 -3.16
CA SER A 263 5.44 32.93 -2.21
C SER A 263 4.23 32.09 -2.62
N PRO A 264 4.13 30.83 -2.17
CA PRO A 264 3.12 29.90 -2.66
C PRO A 264 1.70 30.37 -2.36
N SER A 265 0.79 30.14 -3.31
CA SER A 265 -0.63 30.47 -3.13
C SER A 265 -1.19 29.79 -1.86
N GLY A 266 -2.03 30.51 -1.12
CA GLY A 266 -2.49 30.12 0.22
C GLY A 266 -3.22 28.78 0.31
N ASP A 267 -3.28 28.23 1.52
CA ASP A 267 -3.96 26.96 1.83
C ASP A 267 -5.45 27.04 1.46
N ARG A 268 -5.95 26.03 0.72
CA ARG A 268 -7.28 26.07 0.12
C ARG A 268 -8.36 25.31 0.88
N ASP A 269 -7.96 24.43 1.80
CA ASP A 269 -8.88 23.49 2.43
C ASP A 269 -9.46 23.99 3.76
N GLN A 270 -10.78 24.13 3.78
CA GLN A 270 -11.55 24.20 5.02
C GLN A 270 -11.39 22.88 5.78
N LYS A 271 -11.05 22.94 7.07
CA LYS A 271 -10.91 21.77 7.94
C LYS A 271 -12.18 21.58 8.77
N ASN A 272 -13.10 20.72 8.31
CA ASN A 272 -14.33 20.37 9.04
C ASN A 272 -14.36 18.88 9.39
N LYS A 273 -14.30 18.54 10.69
CA LYS A 273 -14.40 17.16 11.17
C LYS A 273 -15.83 16.66 11.41
N GLU A 274 -16.84 17.54 11.39
CA GLU A 274 -18.24 17.18 11.68
C GLU A 274 -18.79 16.05 10.78
N PRO A 275 -18.57 16.03 9.44
CA PRO A 275 -19.08 14.93 8.60
C PRO A 275 -18.43 13.58 8.91
N ILE A 276 -17.16 13.60 9.33
CA ILE A 276 -16.38 12.42 9.72
C ILE A 276 -16.86 11.88 11.08
N GLU A 277 -17.06 12.78 12.05
CA GLU A 277 -17.57 12.46 13.38
C GLU A 277 -18.99 11.86 13.32
N LEU A 278 -19.89 12.43 12.50
CA LEU A 278 -21.21 11.86 12.25
C LEU A 278 -21.14 10.47 11.57
N GLY A 279 -20.16 10.27 10.68
CA GLY A 279 -19.87 8.95 10.09
C GLY A 279 -19.41 7.92 11.12
N PHE A 280 -18.58 8.33 12.08
CA PHE A 280 -18.07 7.49 13.17
C PHE A 280 -19.15 7.12 14.17
N GLN A 281 -19.93 8.08 14.66
CA GLN A 281 -21.08 7.85 15.56
C GLN A 281 -22.09 6.89 14.93
N LYS A 282 -22.38 7.05 13.63
CA LYS A 282 -23.27 6.15 12.90
C LYS A 282 -22.68 4.75 12.73
N THR A 283 -21.39 4.65 12.42
CA THR A 283 -20.69 3.36 12.26
C THR A 283 -20.68 2.59 13.58
N THR A 284 -20.31 3.23 14.69
CA THR A 284 -20.28 2.61 16.03
C THR A 284 -21.67 2.22 16.52
N SER A 285 -22.70 3.05 16.29
CA SER A 285 -24.10 2.70 16.57
C SER A 285 -24.57 1.46 15.80
N LEU A 286 -24.24 1.34 14.52
CA LEU A 286 -24.59 0.19 13.70
C LEU A 286 -23.85 -1.08 14.08
N LEU A 287 -22.64 -0.95 14.63
CA LEU A 287 -21.76 -2.06 15.00
C LEU A 287 -22.03 -2.55 16.42
N PHE A 288 -21.97 -1.66 17.42
CA PHE A 288 -22.05 -1.99 18.85
C PHE A 288 -23.43 -1.74 19.47
N GLY A 289 -24.37 -1.15 18.73
CA GLY A 289 -25.68 -0.74 19.26
C GLY A 289 -25.66 0.59 20.04
N LYS A 290 -24.49 1.22 20.20
CA LYS A 290 -24.30 2.49 20.91
C LYS A 290 -23.41 3.43 20.10
N GLN A 291 -23.75 4.72 20.07
CA GLN A 291 -22.91 5.76 19.48
C GLN A 291 -21.69 5.98 20.37
N LEU A 292 -20.50 5.89 19.80
CA LEU A 292 -19.28 6.45 20.39
C LEU A 292 -19.05 7.82 19.77
N GLU A 293 -18.67 8.79 20.60
CA GLU A 293 -18.42 10.18 20.22
C GLU A 293 -16.93 10.52 20.38
N LYS A 294 -16.48 11.59 19.72
CA LYS A 294 -15.10 12.10 19.70
C LYS A 294 -14.14 11.07 19.11
N ILE A 295 -14.14 10.94 17.78
CA ILE A 295 -13.28 9.99 17.07
C ILE A 295 -11.79 10.09 17.45
N ASP A 296 -11.32 11.28 17.83
CA ASP A 296 -9.95 11.52 18.31
C ASP A 296 -9.60 10.73 19.58
N ASP A 297 -10.55 10.51 20.50
CA ASP A 297 -10.34 9.75 21.74
C ASP A 297 -9.89 8.31 21.42
N TYR A 298 -10.26 7.80 20.25
CA TYR A 298 -10.02 6.43 19.77
C TYR A 298 -8.81 6.32 18.82
N LYS A 299 -8.13 7.44 18.49
CA LYS A 299 -7.10 7.53 17.44
C LYS A 299 -6.04 6.42 17.48
N GLU A 300 -5.48 6.14 18.65
CA GLU A 300 -4.36 5.17 18.78
C GLU A 300 -4.80 3.73 18.53
N TRP A 301 -6.05 3.38 18.88
CA TRP A 301 -6.66 2.13 18.48
C TRP A 301 -6.93 2.12 16.96
N LEU A 302 -7.51 3.20 16.44
CA LEU A 302 -7.87 3.33 15.01
C LEU A 302 -6.66 3.29 14.05
N LEU A 303 -5.47 3.65 14.52
CA LEU A 303 -4.24 3.69 13.71
C LEU A 303 -3.33 2.46 13.83
N ARG A 304 -3.66 1.47 14.68
CA ARG A 304 -2.74 0.39 15.07
C ARG A 304 -2.05 -0.34 13.91
N HIS A 305 -2.78 -0.55 12.81
CA HIS A 305 -2.29 -1.26 11.60
C HIS A 305 -2.42 -0.38 10.36
N VAL A 306 -2.16 0.92 10.52
CA VAL A 306 -2.25 1.94 9.47
C VAL A 306 -0.87 2.60 9.35
N PRO A 307 -0.24 2.63 8.16
CA PRO A 307 1.07 3.24 7.96
C PRO A 307 1.13 4.67 8.51
N HIS A 308 2.24 5.04 9.14
CA HIS A 308 2.34 6.32 9.83
C HIS A 308 2.35 7.50 8.86
N ILE A 309 1.94 8.68 9.36
CA ILE A 309 2.10 9.96 8.68
C ILE A 309 3.04 10.83 9.51
N SER A 310 4.25 11.05 9.00
CA SER A 310 5.20 11.99 9.59
C SER A 310 4.97 13.41 9.06
N GLU A 311 5.24 14.41 9.91
CA GLU A 311 5.21 15.83 9.55
C GLU A 311 6.63 16.35 9.34
N GLU A 312 6.85 16.98 8.18
CA GLU A 312 8.10 17.65 7.83
C GLU A 312 7.86 19.13 7.51
N LYS A 313 8.92 19.86 7.18
CA LYS A 313 8.83 21.26 6.73
C LYS A 313 9.26 21.40 5.29
N SER A 314 8.47 22.14 4.51
CA SER A 314 8.86 22.58 3.17
C SER A 314 10.12 23.43 3.25
N LEU A 315 11.14 23.12 2.46
CA LEU A 315 12.33 23.94 2.28
C LEU A 315 11.95 25.36 1.80
N ALA A 316 10.87 25.48 1.03
CA ALA A 316 10.53 26.71 0.32
C ALA A 316 9.71 27.72 1.14
N SER A 317 8.87 27.26 2.08
CA SER A 317 8.04 28.15 2.91
C SER A 317 8.03 27.81 4.41
N GLY A 318 8.62 26.70 4.84
CA GLY A 318 8.48 26.18 6.21
C GLY A 318 7.08 25.66 6.55
N LYS A 319 6.14 25.60 5.59
CA LYS A 319 4.83 24.93 5.76
C LYS A 319 5.02 23.45 6.13
N THR A 320 4.07 22.87 6.87
CA THR A 320 4.05 21.42 7.08
C THR A 320 3.86 20.69 5.75
N VAL A 321 4.68 19.66 5.52
CA VAL A 321 4.57 18.69 4.43
C VAL A 321 4.31 17.32 5.07
N TYR A 322 3.28 16.60 4.61
CA TYR A 322 2.96 15.27 5.18
C TYR A 322 3.61 14.14 4.39
N LEU A 323 4.19 13.16 5.08
CA LEU A 323 4.81 11.96 4.48
C LEU A 323 4.16 10.70 5.04
N GLY A 324 3.39 10.00 4.21
CA GLY A 324 2.90 8.65 4.52
C GLY A 324 3.97 7.60 4.26
N GLU A 325 4.06 6.58 5.13
CA GLU A 325 4.99 5.44 4.99
C GLU A 325 4.60 4.41 3.91
N THR A 326 3.57 4.72 3.12
CA THR A 326 2.93 3.82 2.14
C THR A 326 3.68 3.68 0.83
N SER A 327 4.50 4.69 0.52
CA SER A 327 5.52 4.71 -0.52
C SER A 327 6.85 4.99 0.17
N PRO A 328 8.01 4.73 -0.46
CA PRO A 328 9.32 5.02 0.13
C PRO A 328 9.65 6.53 0.13
N PHE A 329 8.69 7.40 0.44
CA PHE A 329 8.91 8.82 0.71
C PHE A 329 9.85 9.04 1.90
N HIS A 330 10.05 8.02 2.75
CA HIS A 330 11.11 8.06 3.77
C HIS A 330 12.52 8.21 3.18
N LEU A 331 12.74 7.78 1.92
CA LEU A 331 13.98 8.00 1.17
C LEU A 331 14.12 9.44 0.64
N TYR A 332 13.05 10.25 0.61
CA TYR A 332 13.14 11.62 0.14
C TYR A 332 14.06 12.44 1.05
N SER A 333 15.00 13.14 0.43
CA SER A 333 15.92 14.05 1.13
C SER A 333 15.11 15.17 1.79
N ARG A 334 15.19 15.28 3.12
CA ARG A 334 14.32 16.19 3.91
C ARG A 334 14.58 17.66 3.60
N ASP A 335 15.82 17.99 3.24
CA ASP A 335 16.26 19.29 2.70
C ASP A 335 15.79 19.59 1.27
N ARG A 336 14.94 18.73 0.66
CA ARG A 336 14.40 18.90 -0.70
C ARG A 336 12.88 18.83 -0.75
N LEU A 337 12.21 18.69 0.41
CA LEU A 337 10.77 18.56 0.50
C LEU A 337 10.07 19.90 0.23
N VAL A 338 8.98 19.83 -0.54
CA VAL A 338 8.07 20.95 -0.83
C VAL A 338 6.63 20.46 -0.89
N THR A 339 5.68 21.35 -0.59
CA THR A 339 4.25 21.07 -0.76
C THR A 339 3.89 20.91 -2.24
N GLN A 340 2.73 20.32 -2.54
CA GLN A 340 2.29 20.08 -3.92
C GLN A 340 2.21 21.36 -4.79
N TRP A 341 1.81 22.49 -4.21
CA TRP A 341 1.66 23.76 -4.95
C TRP A 341 3.02 24.38 -5.26
N GLU A 342 3.92 24.34 -4.29
CA GLU A 342 5.29 24.82 -4.42
C GLU A 342 6.07 24.03 -5.47
N ASN A 343 5.88 22.72 -5.47
CA ASN A 343 6.47 21.81 -6.43
C ASN A 343 6.25 22.29 -7.88
N TRP A 344 5.00 22.54 -8.26
CA TRP A 344 4.65 22.96 -9.62
C TRP A 344 5.19 24.34 -9.99
N GLU A 345 5.23 25.29 -9.04
CA GLU A 345 5.83 26.60 -9.27
C GLU A 345 7.34 26.50 -9.50
N LEU A 346 8.04 25.64 -8.76
CA LEU A 346 9.46 25.35 -9.00
C LEU A 346 9.68 24.67 -10.36
N GLY A 347 8.81 23.73 -10.76
CA GLY A 347 8.90 23.04 -12.05
C GLY A 347 8.83 23.97 -13.27
N GLU A 348 7.99 25.01 -13.23
CA GLU A 348 7.88 26.00 -14.32
C GLU A 348 9.00 27.05 -14.32
N ASN A 349 9.69 27.26 -13.19
CA ASN A 349 10.72 28.29 -13.03
C ASN A 349 12.16 27.75 -13.01
N MET A 350 12.36 26.43 -12.97
CA MET A 350 13.68 25.81 -12.83
C MET A 350 13.96 24.79 -13.93
N GLN A 351 15.06 25.01 -14.64
CA GLN A 351 15.59 24.13 -15.68
C GLN A 351 17.11 24.04 -15.61
N LEU A 352 17.68 22.99 -16.21
CA LEU A 352 19.13 22.86 -16.40
C LEU A 352 19.62 23.68 -17.61
N ASP A 353 20.93 23.78 -17.75
CA ASP A 353 21.58 24.30 -18.96
C ASP A 353 21.70 23.18 -20.02
N VAL A 354 21.87 23.53 -21.30
CA VAL A 354 21.93 22.53 -22.40
C VAL A 354 23.16 21.63 -22.27
N GLU A 355 24.24 22.16 -21.72
CA GLU A 355 25.52 21.49 -21.48
C GLU A 355 25.43 20.47 -20.32
N ASP A 356 24.51 20.70 -19.36
CA ASP A 356 24.26 19.78 -18.25
C ASP A 356 23.56 18.48 -18.71
N ILE A 357 22.85 18.51 -19.83
CA ILE A 357 22.02 17.38 -20.30
C ILE A 357 22.68 16.48 -21.36
N ASP A 358 23.96 16.71 -21.70
CA ASP A 358 24.64 15.99 -22.78
C ASP A 358 25.01 14.53 -22.43
N SER A 359 25.21 14.19 -21.16
CA SER A 359 25.55 12.82 -20.72
C SER A 359 24.97 12.49 -19.35
N ILE A 360 24.88 11.21 -19.00
CA ILE A 360 24.47 10.75 -17.65
C ILE A 360 25.43 11.27 -16.57
N SER A 361 26.72 11.41 -16.91
CA SER A 361 27.73 12.00 -16.02
C SER A 361 27.46 13.49 -15.74
N SER A 362 27.16 14.28 -16.77
CA SER A 362 26.79 15.69 -16.63
C SER A 362 25.48 15.84 -15.85
N LEU A 363 24.44 15.10 -16.24
CA LEU A 363 23.13 15.10 -15.59
C LEU A 363 23.27 14.81 -14.09
N SER A 364 24.02 13.78 -13.70
CA SER A 364 24.20 13.41 -12.28
C SER A 364 24.84 14.50 -11.40
N LYS A 365 25.58 15.44 -12.00
CA LYS A 365 26.23 16.57 -11.30
C LYS A 365 25.35 17.81 -11.18
N SER A 366 24.34 17.93 -12.04
CA SER A 366 23.53 19.15 -12.14
C SER A 366 22.06 18.93 -11.81
N ILE A 367 21.55 17.70 -11.86
CA ILE A 367 20.12 17.41 -11.68
C ILE A 367 19.55 17.85 -10.33
N GLY A 368 20.36 17.82 -9.28
CA GLY A 368 20.00 18.32 -7.95
C GLY A 368 19.68 19.81 -7.91
N LYS A 369 20.09 20.61 -8.91
CA LYS A 369 19.64 22.02 -9.05
C LYS A 369 18.10 22.12 -9.16
N ILE A 370 17.45 21.11 -9.76
CA ILE A 370 16.00 21.10 -10.03
C ILE A 370 15.23 20.00 -9.28
N ALA A 371 15.94 19.06 -8.65
CA ALA A 371 15.33 17.93 -7.95
C ALA A 371 14.78 18.31 -6.55
N TYR A 372 13.57 18.87 -6.56
CA TYR A 372 12.71 19.03 -5.38
C TYR A 372 11.64 17.94 -5.33
N PHE A 373 11.23 17.53 -4.14
CA PHE A 373 10.37 16.37 -3.93
C PHE A 373 9.09 16.69 -3.18
N ASN A 374 8.03 16.02 -3.58
CA ASN A 374 6.67 16.29 -3.13
C ASN A 374 5.98 14.96 -2.75
N PRO A 375 5.85 14.65 -1.45
CA PRO A 375 5.14 13.44 -0.99
C PRO A 375 3.61 13.59 -1.10
N GLU A 376 3.09 14.81 -1.25
CA GLU A 376 1.65 15.12 -1.28
C GLU A 376 1.05 15.09 -2.70
N GLY A 377 -0.17 14.60 -2.90
CA GLY A 377 -0.73 14.43 -4.24
C GLY A 377 -2.25 14.43 -4.24
N GLN A 378 -2.86 15.58 -4.52
CA GLN A 378 -4.28 15.73 -4.82
C GLN A 378 -4.53 15.49 -6.32
N LEU A 379 -5.40 14.53 -6.64
CA LEU A 379 -5.84 14.15 -7.98
C LEU A 379 -7.37 14.09 -8.05
N GLY A 380 -7.95 14.46 -9.19
CA GLY A 380 -9.42 14.47 -9.36
C GLY A 380 -10.12 15.47 -8.44
N GLU A 381 -11.38 15.18 -8.10
CA GLU A 381 -12.21 16.05 -7.25
C GLU A 381 -11.93 15.80 -5.76
N THR A 382 -11.29 16.75 -5.08
CA THR A 382 -10.93 16.60 -3.65
C THR A 382 -11.41 17.79 -2.83
N LYS A 383 -11.79 17.54 -1.56
CA LYS A 383 -12.30 18.58 -0.65
C LYS A 383 -12.21 18.16 0.82
N ASN A 384 -11.88 19.11 1.70
CA ASN A 384 -11.87 18.91 3.17
C ASN A 384 -10.94 17.75 3.55
N LEU A 385 -9.67 17.94 3.23
CA LEU A 385 -8.58 17.01 3.53
C LEU A 385 -7.83 17.50 4.78
N ILE A 386 -7.72 16.64 5.78
CA ILE A 386 -7.12 16.95 7.07
C ILE A 386 -6.03 15.91 7.33
N VAL A 387 -4.75 16.24 7.14
CA VAL A 387 -3.63 15.28 7.26
C VAL A 387 -3.81 14.09 6.28
N VAL A 388 -3.79 14.39 4.99
CA VAL A 388 -3.97 13.41 3.91
C VAL A 388 -2.92 13.71 2.82
N PRO A 389 -1.72 13.10 2.86
CA PRO A 389 -0.69 13.39 1.88
C PRO A 389 -1.13 12.98 0.47
N LEU A 390 -1.60 11.74 0.26
CA LEU A 390 -2.04 11.29 -1.05
C LEU A 390 -3.57 11.18 -1.11
N CYS A 391 -4.19 11.85 -2.09
CA CYS A 391 -5.63 11.91 -2.25
C CYS A 391 -6.04 11.86 -3.73
N ASN A 392 -6.84 10.87 -4.11
CA ASN A 392 -7.51 10.81 -5.41
C ASN A 392 -9.03 10.85 -5.20
N THR A 393 -9.73 11.79 -5.83
CA THR A 393 -11.20 11.86 -5.92
C THR A 393 -11.90 11.54 -4.59
N SER A 394 -11.60 12.29 -3.51
CA SER A 394 -12.10 11.99 -2.15
C SER A 394 -12.49 13.24 -1.37
N VAL A 395 -13.49 13.11 -0.51
CA VAL A 395 -14.10 14.20 0.27
C VAL A 395 -14.17 13.84 1.76
N ASN A 396 -13.98 14.83 2.64
CA ASN A 396 -14.08 14.68 4.10
C ASN A 396 -13.18 13.53 4.62
N CYS A 397 -11.87 13.71 4.48
CA CYS A 397 -10.86 12.70 4.84
C CYS A 397 -9.96 13.21 5.98
N TYR A 398 -9.77 12.44 7.04
CA TYR A 398 -8.95 12.83 8.19
C TYR A 398 -7.89 11.78 8.59
N TYR A 399 -6.61 12.15 8.56
CA TYR A 399 -5.49 11.28 8.93
C TYR A 399 -5.47 10.00 8.07
N CYS A 400 -5.32 10.15 6.76
CA CYS A 400 -5.31 9.02 5.82
C CYS A 400 -4.03 9.07 4.97
N PRO A 401 -3.07 8.13 5.11
CA PRO A 401 -1.84 8.14 4.32
C PRO A 401 -2.10 8.14 2.80
N ILE A 402 -3.09 7.34 2.36
CA ILE A 402 -3.67 7.43 1.01
C ILE A 402 -5.19 7.35 1.09
N ALA A 403 -5.87 8.34 0.52
CA ALA A 403 -7.30 8.30 0.20
C ALA A 403 -7.50 8.16 -1.32
N SER A 404 -8.36 7.26 -1.77
CA SER A 404 -8.75 7.14 -3.20
C SER A 404 -10.23 6.82 -3.37
N PHE A 405 -11.04 7.68 -3.98
CA PHE A 405 -12.48 7.43 -4.18
C PHE A 405 -13.29 7.25 -2.87
N ASN A 406 -13.14 8.16 -1.90
CA ASN A 406 -13.74 8.07 -0.55
C ASN A 406 -14.62 9.26 -0.14
N ASP A 407 -15.49 9.02 0.83
CA ASP A 407 -16.34 10.00 1.50
C ASP A 407 -16.43 9.71 3.02
N ASN A 408 -16.23 10.72 3.86
CA ASN A 408 -16.33 10.70 5.34
C ASN A 408 -15.51 9.58 6.02
N VAL A 409 -14.21 9.51 5.70
CA VAL A 409 -13.27 8.49 6.18
C VAL A 409 -12.24 9.12 7.13
N ALA A 410 -11.75 8.36 8.10
CA ALA A 410 -10.59 8.78 8.89
C ALA A 410 -9.66 7.62 9.24
N PHE A 411 -8.44 7.95 9.68
CA PHE A 411 -7.43 7.03 10.19
C PHE A 411 -7.13 5.84 9.25
N SER A 412 -7.29 5.96 7.92
CA SER A 412 -7.36 4.82 6.99
C SER A 412 -6.32 4.85 5.85
N TYR A 413 -5.93 3.66 5.37
CA TYR A 413 -4.98 3.44 4.28
C TYR A 413 -5.61 2.74 3.05
N TRP A 414 -5.61 3.48 1.94
CA TRP A 414 -6.03 3.12 0.58
C TRP A 414 -7.36 2.34 0.40
N PRO A 415 -8.50 2.86 0.91
CA PRO A 415 -9.81 2.31 0.58
C PRO A 415 -10.32 2.79 -0.80
N ARG A 416 -11.05 1.95 -1.55
CA ARG A 416 -11.76 2.26 -2.82
C ARG A 416 -13.04 1.38 -2.96
N ASN A 417 -14.28 1.81 -2.71
CA ASN A 417 -14.84 3.12 -2.39
C ASN A 417 -15.72 2.98 -1.12
N SER A 418 -15.76 4.00 -0.26
CA SER A 418 -16.20 3.90 1.14
C SER A 418 -17.63 4.37 1.44
N LYS A 419 -18.20 3.88 2.55
CA LYS A 419 -19.30 4.48 3.33
C LYS A 419 -19.53 3.68 4.64
N TYR A 420 -18.90 3.93 5.79
CA TYR A 420 -17.74 4.76 6.14
C TYR A 420 -16.69 3.85 6.82
N MET A 421 -15.43 4.25 6.97
CA MET A 421 -14.38 3.37 7.53
C MET A 421 -13.32 4.11 8.35
N TYR A 422 -12.84 3.43 9.39
CA TYR A 422 -11.74 3.84 10.27
C TYR A 422 -11.01 2.56 10.72
N GLY A 423 -9.74 2.56 11.11
CA GLY A 423 -8.67 2.58 10.12
C GLY A 423 -8.45 1.24 9.41
N CYS A 424 -8.63 1.21 8.09
CA CYS A 424 -8.50 0.00 7.23
C CYS A 424 -7.20 0.03 6.39
N GLY A 425 -6.58 -1.11 6.12
CA GLY A 425 -5.26 -1.23 5.48
C GLY A 425 -5.22 -1.71 4.02
N LEU A 426 -6.35 -2.00 3.36
CA LEU A 426 -6.65 -1.88 1.92
C LEU A 426 -8.05 -2.48 1.64
N SER A 427 -8.90 -1.88 0.79
CA SER A 427 -10.32 -2.31 0.66
C SER A 427 -10.98 -2.05 -0.70
N PHE A 428 -11.75 -3.04 -1.19
CA PHE A 428 -12.56 -3.03 -2.43
C PHE A 428 -13.86 -3.89 -2.36
N THR A 429 -14.82 -3.76 -1.44
CA THR A 429 -15.61 -2.54 -1.14
C THR A 429 -16.30 -2.63 0.24
N SER A 430 -16.84 -1.50 0.74
CA SER A 430 -17.15 -1.19 2.15
C SER A 430 -18.64 -1.22 2.53
N SER A 431 -18.98 -1.35 3.83
CA SER A 431 -20.31 -0.98 4.37
C SER A 431 -20.31 -0.70 5.90
N PHE A 432 -19.71 0.41 6.36
CA PHE A 432 -19.55 0.81 7.78
C PHE A 432 -18.59 -0.11 8.58
N CYS A 433 -17.31 0.30 8.72
CA CYS A 433 -16.24 -0.56 9.24
C CYS A 433 -15.32 0.10 10.29
N LEU A 434 -14.83 -0.68 11.25
CA LEU A 434 -13.78 -0.34 12.23
C LEU A 434 -12.62 -1.35 12.11
N HIS A 435 -11.75 -1.13 11.12
CA HIS A 435 -10.54 -1.87 10.77
C HIS A 435 -10.82 -3.03 9.82
N THR A 436 -10.06 -3.16 8.73
CA THR A 436 -10.29 -4.17 7.68
C THR A 436 -9.08 -4.24 6.76
N TYR A 437 -8.79 -5.39 6.14
CA TYR A 437 -7.53 -5.60 5.43
C TYR A 437 -7.72 -6.46 4.13
N TYR A 438 -6.99 -6.09 3.08
CA TYR A 438 -6.83 -6.70 1.73
C TYR A 438 -8.05 -7.34 1.01
N SER A 439 -9.27 -6.82 1.16
CA SER A 439 -10.52 -7.53 0.81
C SER A 439 -11.32 -6.99 -0.41
N VAL A 440 -12.12 -7.88 -1.04
CA VAL A 440 -12.97 -7.66 -2.22
C VAL A 440 -14.45 -8.03 -2.00
N ASN A 441 -15.07 -7.48 -0.93
CA ASN A 441 -16.51 -7.19 -0.69
C ASN A 441 -17.01 -7.57 0.71
N LEU A 442 -17.46 -6.58 1.50
CA LEU A 442 -17.70 -6.63 2.95
C LEU A 442 -19.14 -6.19 3.33
N SER A 443 -19.64 -6.39 4.57
CA SER A 443 -20.77 -5.60 5.18
C SER A 443 -21.40 -6.08 6.52
N ARG A 444 -21.35 -5.43 7.69
CA ARG A 444 -20.47 -4.40 8.28
C ARG A 444 -19.21 -5.06 8.88
N ALA A 445 -18.27 -4.31 9.45
CA ALA A 445 -17.03 -4.89 9.97
C ALA A 445 -16.40 -4.20 11.21
N PHE A 446 -15.79 -5.00 12.06
CA PHE A 446 -14.56 -4.70 12.79
C PHE A 446 -13.69 -5.93 12.49
N GLU A 447 -12.74 -5.74 11.56
CA GLU A 447 -11.94 -6.73 10.81
C GLU A 447 -12.65 -7.39 9.60
N VAL A 448 -11.99 -8.02 8.61
CA VAL A 448 -10.72 -8.79 8.63
C VAL A 448 -9.95 -8.82 7.28
N ASP A 449 -9.06 -9.81 7.04
CA ASP A 449 -7.79 -9.67 6.29
C ASP A 449 -7.52 -10.54 5.03
N ALA A 450 -8.20 -10.26 3.90
CA ALA A 450 -7.99 -10.80 2.52
C ALA A 450 -9.13 -11.65 1.90
N SER A 451 -10.36 -11.13 1.96
CA SER A 451 -11.61 -11.88 1.71
C SER A 451 -12.38 -11.38 0.48
N ASN A 452 -13.01 -12.26 -0.31
CA ASN A 452 -13.89 -11.87 -1.45
C ASN A 452 -15.38 -11.92 -1.07
N ASN A 453 -15.66 -11.51 0.17
CA ASN A 453 -16.79 -11.98 0.97
C ASN A 453 -16.79 -11.34 2.37
N CYS A 454 -17.95 -11.09 2.97
CA CYS A 454 -18.34 -11.38 4.38
C CYS A 454 -19.65 -10.65 4.73
N SER A 455 -20.17 -10.81 5.96
CA SER A 455 -21.14 -9.85 6.54
C SER A 455 -21.16 -9.88 8.07
N ASP A 456 -21.46 -8.74 8.70
CA ASP A 456 -21.48 -8.43 10.16
C ASP A 456 -20.41 -9.15 10.98
N VAL A 457 -19.20 -8.61 10.93
CA VAL A 457 -17.97 -9.30 11.33
C VAL A 457 -17.29 -8.66 12.54
N TYR A 458 -16.86 -9.49 13.48
CA TYR A 458 -15.93 -9.16 14.55
C TYR A 458 -14.86 -10.25 14.61
N PHE A 459 -13.74 -10.11 13.89
CA PHE A 459 -12.74 -11.17 13.69
C PHE A 459 -13.36 -12.39 12.92
N ALA A 460 -12.67 -13.27 12.18
CA ALA A 460 -11.27 -13.41 11.76
C ALA A 460 -11.21 -14.08 10.35
N HIS A 461 -10.03 -14.35 9.75
CA HIS A 461 -9.90 -14.66 8.30
C HIS A 461 -8.90 -15.76 7.88
N ASN A 462 -9.33 -16.61 6.93
CA ASN A 462 -8.77 -16.82 5.57
C ASN A 462 -9.93 -17.17 4.63
N CYS A 463 -10.72 -16.15 4.28
CA CYS A 463 -12.15 -16.28 4.02
C CYS A 463 -12.60 -16.14 2.56
N GLU A 464 -13.46 -17.05 2.15
CA GLU A 464 -14.69 -16.71 1.43
C GLU A 464 -15.85 -17.39 2.19
N ASN A 465 -17.11 -16.96 2.14
CA ASN A 465 -18.13 -17.26 3.17
C ASN A 465 -17.82 -16.72 4.61
N VAL A 466 -18.81 -16.61 5.51
CA VAL A 466 -20.03 -15.77 5.41
C VAL A 466 -20.72 -15.65 6.78
N ARG A 467 -21.12 -14.43 7.16
CA ARG A 467 -22.25 -14.06 8.05
C ARG A 467 -22.35 -14.62 9.47
N ASP A 468 -23.25 -13.97 10.19
CA ASP A 468 -22.83 -12.93 11.13
C ASP A 468 -21.91 -13.55 12.19
N SER A 469 -20.73 -12.98 12.42
CA SER A 469 -19.56 -13.78 12.79
C SER A 469 -18.72 -13.19 13.91
N MET A 470 -18.11 -14.04 14.74
CA MET A 470 -17.04 -13.65 15.65
C MET A 470 -15.87 -14.66 15.66
N PHE A 471 -14.61 -14.20 15.72
CA PHE A 471 -13.39 -14.99 15.99
C PHE A 471 -13.24 -16.32 15.18
N CYS A 472 -13.41 -16.24 13.86
CA CYS A 472 -13.15 -17.31 12.89
C CYS A 472 -11.67 -17.76 12.81
N PHE A 473 -11.33 -18.60 11.83
CA PHE A 473 -10.00 -18.76 11.23
C PHE A 473 -10.17 -19.58 9.93
N ASN A 474 -9.45 -19.22 8.85
CA ASN A 474 -9.31 -19.97 7.58
C ASN A 474 -10.58 -20.69 7.07
N ALA A 475 -11.56 -19.93 6.56
CA ALA A 475 -12.94 -20.42 6.40
C ALA A 475 -13.48 -20.39 4.96
N LYS A 476 -14.21 -21.45 4.57
CA LYS A 476 -15.25 -21.48 3.52
C LYS A 476 -16.44 -22.33 3.97
N ASN A 477 -17.67 -21.82 3.77
CA ASN A 477 -18.87 -22.04 4.59
C ASN A 477 -18.61 -21.57 6.08
N LEU A 478 -19.45 -20.88 6.88
CA LEU A 478 -20.87 -21.00 7.21
C LEU A 478 -21.39 -19.81 8.06
N ARG A 479 -22.73 -19.62 8.04
CA ARG A 479 -23.54 -18.55 8.65
C ARG A 479 -23.77 -18.70 10.17
N TYR A 480 -23.72 -17.59 10.93
CA TYR A 480 -23.96 -17.48 12.39
C TYR A 480 -22.92 -18.25 13.23
N ALA A 481 -21.70 -17.71 13.28
CA ALA A 481 -20.51 -18.47 13.67
C ALA A 481 -19.71 -17.84 14.82
N ILE A 482 -19.11 -18.71 15.65
CA ILE A 482 -18.00 -18.37 16.56
C ILE A 482 -16.95 -19.50 16.49
N GLY A 483 -15.72 -19.21 16.07
CA GLY A 483 -14.62 -20.19 16.13
C GLY A 483 -14.62 -21.34 15.13
N ASN A 484 -15.08 -21.09 13.88
CA ASN A 484 -15.12 -22.03 12.76
C ASN A 484 -16.02 -23.28 12.97
N GLY A 485 -17.07 -23.14 13.78
CA GLY A 485 -18.18 -24.09 13.88
C GLY A 485 -19.52 -23.35 13.88
N ALA A 486 -20.53 -23.87 13.17
CA ALA A 486 -21.83 -23.20 13.04
C ALA A 486 -22.73 -23.46 14.26
N LEU A 487 -23.44 -22.43 14.72
CA LEU A 487 -24.31 -22.48 15.89
C LEU A 487 -25.80 -22.36 15.51
N ALA A 488 -26.67 -22.89 16.37
CA ALA A 488 -28.11 -22.64 16.27
C ALA A 488 -28.41 -21.14 16.52
N PRO A 489 -29.43 -20.54 15.86
CA PRO A 489 -29.60 -19.09 15.81
C PRO A 489 -29.70 -18.39 17.16
N ASP A 490 -30.47 -18.95 18.11
CA ASP A 490 -30.70 -18.29 19.39
C ASP A 490 -29.50 -18.42 20.33
N LYS A 491 -28.76 -19.53 20.24
CA LYS A 491 -27.47 -19.69 20.92
C LYS A 491 -26.45 -18.68 20.38
N TYR A 492 -26.34 -18.52 19.06
CA TYR A 492 -25.47 -17.51 18.45
C TYR A 492 -25.83 -16.10 18.94
N LYS A 493 -27.10 -15.69 18.87
CA LYS A 493 -27.56 -14.35 19.30
C LYS A 493 -27.23 -14.07 20.78
N SER A 494 -27.46 -15.05 21.66
CA SER A 494 -27.18 -14.91 23.10
C SER A 494 -25.70 -14.64 23.36
N ILE A 495 -24.82 -15.41 22.72
CA ILE A 495 -23.37 -15.27 22.88
C ILE A 495 -22.89 -13.94 22.27
N ARG A 496 -23.40 -13.59 21.08
CA ARG A 496 -23.10 -12.31 20.41
C ARG A 496 -23.42 -11.12 21.31
N ALA A 497 -24.57 -11.11 21.97
CA ALA A 497 -24.94 -10.03 22.89
C ALA A 497 -23.96 -9.90 24.06
N ALA A 498 -23.55 -11.01 24.67
CA ALA A 498 -22.59 -11.00 25.78
C ALA A 498 -21.21 -10.47 25.35
N VAL A 499 -20.68 -10.95 24.21
CA VAL A 499 -19.39 -10.50 23.67
C VAL A 499 -19.42 -9.01 23.30
N LEU A 500 -20.48 -8.54 22.64
CA LEU A 500 -20.57 -7.13 22.23
C LEU A 500 -20.67 -6.17 23.41
N ASN A 501 -21.38 -6.56 24.49
CA ASN A 501 -21.39 -5.77 25.72
C ASN A 501 -19.98 -5.68 26.33
N GLN A 502 -19.24 -6.80 26.39
CA GLN A 502 -17.86 -6.81 26.88
C GLN A 502 -16.93 -5.90 26.05
N ILE A 503 -17.02 -5.96 24.71
CA ILE A 503 -16.25 -5.09 23.80
C ILE A 503 -16.62 -3.62 24.00
N LEU A 504 -17.91 -3.31 24.14
CA LEU A 504 -18.39 -1.93 24.32
C LEU A 504 -17.94 -1.35 25.66
N ASP A 505 -18.11 -2.09 26.76
CA ASP A 505 -17.64 -1.67 28.10
C ASP A 505 -16.13 -1.38 28.11
N GLU A 506 -15.35 -2.17 27.37
CA GLU A 506 -13.91 -1.96 27.23
C GLU A 506 -13.58 -0.72 26.40
N LEU A 507 -14.19 -0.56 25.22
CA LEU A 507 -14.00 0.60 24.35
C LEU A 507 -14.43 1.92 25.03
N GLU A 508 -15.55 1.93 25.74
CA GLU A 508 -16.01 3.14 26.44
C GLU A 508 -15.06 3.56 27.56
N LYS A 509 -14.51 2.59 28.28
CA LYS A 509 -13.62 2.79 29.43
C LYS A 509 -12.18 3.12 29.04
N ASN A 510 -11.62 2.38 28.08
CA ASN A 510 -10.19 2.41 27.76
C ASN A 510 -9.89 3.20 26.48
N LYS A 511 -10.89 3.41 25.60
CA LYS A 511 -10.74 3.97 24.22
C LYS A 511 -9.93 3.10 23.25
N GLU A 512 -9.65 1.87 23.65
CA GLU A 512 -8.93 0.86 22.87
C GLU A 512 -9.48 -0.54 23.16
N LEU A 513 -9.27 -1.47 22.21
CA LEU A 513 -9.43 -2.91 22.44
C LEU A 513 -8.06 -3.59 22.37
N GLY A 514 -7.66 -4.33 23.41
CA GLY A 514 -6.35 -5.00 23.46
C GLY A 514 -6.22 -6.28 22.60
N LEU A 515 -7.31 -6.69 21.93
CA LEU A 515 -7.41 -7.86 21.07
C LEU A 515 -7.66 -7.41 19.62
N ASP A 516 -7.04 -8.07 18.63
CA ASP A 516 -7.30 -7.90 17.19
C ASP A 516 -6.96 -9.20 16.40
N ILE A 517 -7.30 -9.26 15.10
CA ILE A 517 -7.05 -10.41 14.22
C ILE A 517 -5.59 -10.87 14.28
N PHE A 518 -4.66 -9.93 14.25
CA PHE A 518 -3.24 -10.20 14.14
C PHE A 518 -2.63 -10.73 15.45
N THR A 519 -3.32 -10.50 16.58
CA THR A 519 -2.95 -11.01 17.90
C THR A 519 -3.64 -12.32 18.30
N LEU A 520 -4.79 -12.68 17.71
CA LEU A 520 -5.54 -13.91 18.07
C LEU A 520 -4.67 -15.18 18.11
N GLY A 521 -3.90 -15.43 17.06
CA GLY A 521 -3.07 -16.65 16.93
C GLY A 521 -1.85 -16.69 17.84
N GLY A 522 -1.51 -15.59 18.53
CA GLY A 522 -0.37 -15.49 19.43
C GLY A 522 -0.60 -16.02 20.85
N GLY A 523 -1.84 -16.37 21.22
CA GLY A 523 -2.17 -16.88 22.56
C GLY A 523 -1.99 -15.85 23.69
N ARG A 524 -2.29 -16.25 24.93
CA ARG A 524 -2.35 -15.34 26.10
C ARG A 524 -1.00 -14.90 26.66
N LYS A 525 -0.20 -14.16 25.90
CA LYS A 525 0.68 -13.15 26.51
C LYS A 525 -0.14 -11.87 26.67
N ARG A 526 -0.57 -11.58 27.92
CA ARG A 526 -1.36 -10.38 28.26
C ARG A 526 -0.55 -9.10 27.98
N LEU A 527 -0.61 -8.61 26.74
CA LEU A 527 0.09 -7.39 26.28
C LEU A 527 -0.43 -6.11 26.96
N TRP A 528 -1.64 -6.14 27.55
CA TRP A 528 -2.37 -5.15 28.34
C TRP A 528 -1.61 -4.31 29.40
N ARG A 529 -0.32 -4.56 29.64
CA ARG A 529 0.51 -3.81 30.59
C ARG A 529 1.85 -3.33 30.07
N THR A 530 2.25 -3.73 28.86
CA THR A 530 3.42 -3.13 28.19
C THR A 530 2.97 -1.89 27.44
N LYS A 531 2.76 -0.80 28.19
CA LYS A 531 3.10 0.51 27.64
C LYS A 531 4.60 0.48 27.36
N LEU A 532 4.95 0.13 26.13
CA LEU A 532 6.25 0.48 25.56
C LEU A 532 6.35 1.99 25.65
N MET A 533 7.15 2.48 26.60
CA MET A 533 7.66 3.84 26.55
C MET A 533 8.63 3.87 25.36
N MET A 534 8.14 4.35 24.23
CA MET A 534 8.96 4.97 23.18
C MET A 534 8.80 6.47 23.32
#